data_AF-X5WTE8-F1
#
_entry.id   AF-X5WTE8-F1
#
_cell.length_a   1.000
_cell.length_b   1.000
_cell.length_c   1.000
_cell.angle_alpha   90.00
_cell.angle_beta   90.00
_cell.angle_gamma   90.00
#
_symmetry.space_group_name_H-M   'P 1'
#
loop_
_entity.id
_entity.type
_entity.pdbx_description
1 polymer ?
#
loop_
_entity_poly.entity_id
_entity_poly.type
_entity_poly.pdbx_seq_one_letter_code
_entity_poly.pdbx_strand_id
1 'polypeptide(L)' 'RVDAAAEELLKWSNRGPKWRLAAEACLSAMDGKMPGNDFRLLFEAAADEEQMLLPD' A
#
# COMPACT_ATOMS: atom_id res chain seq x y z
N ARG A 1 -1.55 -10.45 0.48
CA ARG A 1 -0.93 -10.57 1.81
C ARG A 1 -0.14 -9.28 2.07
N VAL A 2 0.07 -8.89 3.33
CA VAL A 2 0.62 -7.56 3.67
C VAL A 2 2.09 -7.42 3.26
N ASP A 3 2.87 -8.48 3.45
CA ASP A 3 4.25 -8.65 2.98
C ASP A 3 4.39 -8.36 1.48
N ALA A 4 3.58 -9.01 0.64
CA ALA A 4 3.62 -8.82 -0.81
C ALA A 4 3.23 -7.38 -1.22
N ALA A 5 2.31 -6.75 -0.51
CA ALA A 5 1.92 -5.36 -0.77
C ALA A 5 3.05 -4.38 -0.37
N ALA A 6 3.71 -4.62 0.76
CA ALA A 6 4.87 -3.82 1.17
C ALA A 6 6.02 -3.95 0.17
N GLU A 7 6.32 -5.18 -0.30
CA GLU A 7 7.33 -5.42 -1.34
C GLU A 7 7.00 -4.72 -2.66
N GLU A 8 5.74 -4.67 -3.05
CA GLU A 8 5.31 -3.99 -4.26
C GLU A 8 5.47 -2.46 -4.15
N LEU A 9 5.08 -1.86 -3.02
CA LEU A 9 5.27 -0.43 -2.76
C LEU A 9 6.74 0.00 -2.88
N LEU A 10 7.69 -0.87 -2.51
CA LEU A 10 9.13 -0.57 -2.61
C LEU A 10 9.61 -0.43 -4.06
N LYS A 11 8.92 -1.04 -5.03
CA LYS A 11 9.26 -0.97 -6.45
C LYS A 11 8.82 0.31 -7.13
N TRP A 12 7.90 1.07 -6.52
CA TRP A 12 7.34 2.26 -7.14
C TRP A 12 8.36 3.41 -7.17
N SER A 13 8.51 4.02 -8.34
CA SER A 13 9.47 5.10 -8.59
C SER A 13 9.06 6.42 -7.93
N ASN A 14 7.75 6.63 -7.73
CA ASN A 14 7.21 7.81 -7.09
C ASN A 14 6.46 7.42 -5.79
N ARG A 15 6.57 8.28 -4.78
CA ARG A 15 6.23 7.99 -3.38
C ARG A 15 5.61 9.20 -2.69
N GLY A 16 4.44 9.57 -3.19
CA GLY A 16 3.59 10.64 -2.72
C GLY A 16 2.97 10.38 -1.34
N PRO A 17 2.11 11.30 -0.89
CA PRO A 17 1.49 11.23 0.44
C PRO A 17 0.67 9.94 0.64
N LYS A 18 -0.07 9.45 -0.36
CA LYS A 18 -0.86 8.22 -0.21
C LYS A 18 0.01 6.97 -0.20
N TRP A 19 1.13 6.97 -0.93
CA TRP A 19 2.13 5.90 -0.84
C TRP A 19 2.62 5.71 0.59
N ARG A 20 2.92 6.82 1.30
CA ARG A 20 3.39 6.77 2.69
C ARG A 20 2.33 6.17 3.62
N LEU A 21 1.07 6.58 3.45
CA LEU A 21 -0.06 6.02 4.21
C LEU A 21 -0.22 4.52 3.94
N ALA A 22 -0.10 4.09 2.69
CA ALA A 22 -0.14 2.67 2.32
C ALA A 22 1.02 1.87 2.95
N ALA A 23 2.23 2.43 2.96
CA ALA A 23 3.40 1.80 3.57
C ALA A 23 3.26 1.67 5.10
N GLU A 24 2.79 2.72 5.78
CA GLU A 24 2.51 2.71 7.22
C GLU A 24 1.39 1.72 7.59
N ALA A 25 0.36 1.62 6.75
CA ALA A 25 -0.70 0.64 6.92
C ALA A 25 -0.20 -0.80 6.75
N CYS A 26 0.69 -1.03 5.78
CA CYS A 26 1.34 -2.35 5.63
C CYS A 26 2.18 -2.71 6.86
N LEU A 27 2.98 -1.76 7.39
CA LEU A 27 3.74 -1.98 8.62
C LEU A 27 2.82 -2.30 9.81
N SER A 28 1.74 -1.54 9.96
CA SER A 28 0.77 -1.72 11.05
C SER A 28 0.03 -3.07 10.96
N ALA A 29 -0.32 -3.50 9.75
CA ALA A 29 -0.96 -4.79 9.53
C ALA A 29 0.00 -5.98 9.73
N MET A 30 1.30 -5.83 9.39
CA MET A 30 2.31 -6.85 9.71
C MET A 30 2.52 -7.00 11.22
N ASP A 31 2.45 -5.89 11.97
CA ASP A 31 2.56 -5.87 13.43
C ASP A 31 1.27 -6.32 14.15
N GLY A 32 0.25 -6.75 13.39
CA GLY A 32 -1.04 -7.19 13.92
C GLY A 32 -1.89 -6.08 14.55
N LYS A 33 -1.50 -4.80 14.35
CA LYS A 33 -2.18 -3.62 14.88
C LYS A 33 -3.31 -3.11 14.00
N MET A 34 -3.45 -3.65 12.79
CA MET A 34 -4.49 -3.31 11.83
C MET A 34 -5.15 -4.59 11.29
N PRO A 35 -6.50 -4.64 11.18
CA PRO A 35 -7.18 -5.74 10.52
C PRO A 35 -6.73 -5.82 9.06
N GLY A 36 -6.38 -7.01 8.57
CA GLY A 36 -5.77 -7.21 7.25
C GLY A 36 -6.61 -6.82 6.03
N ASN A 37 -7.77 -6.16 6.19
CA ASN A 37 -8.58 -5.65 5.09
C ASN A 37 -8.44 -4.13 4.87
N ASP A 38 -8.05 -3.34 5.87
CA ASP A 38 -8.07 -1.88 5.76
C ASP A 38 -6.89 -1.32 4.94
N PHE A 39 -5.77 -2.03 4.88
CA PHE A 39 -4.60 -1.59 4.12
C PHE A 39 -4.81 -1.66 2.58
N ARG A 40 -5.78 -2.46 2.09
CA ARG A 40 -6.04 -2.61 0.65
C ARG A 40 -6.57 -1.31 0.03
N LEU A 41 -7.49 -0.64 0.72
CA LEU A 41 -8.04 0.64 0.28
C LEU A 41 -6.94 1.71 0.19
N LEU A 42 -6.03 1.73 1.16
CA LEU A 42 -4.89 2.65 1.16
C LEU A 42 -3.89 2.33 0.04
N PHE A 43 -3.66 1.04 -0.22
CA PHE A 43 -2.82 0.60 -1.32
C PHE A 43 -3.41 1.01 -2.69
N GLU A 44 -4.70 0.79 -2.92
CA GLU A 44 -5.39 1.18 -4.15
C GLU A 44 -5.39 2.70 -4.34
N ALA A 45 -5.63 3.46 -3.28
CA ALA A 45 -5.58 4.92 -3.32
C ALA A 45 -4.17 5.44 -3.64
N ALA A 46 -3.13 4.77 -3.15
CA ALA A 46 -1.75 5.06 -3.52
C ALA A 46 -1.47 4.69 -4.99
N ALA A 47 -1.97 3.54 -5.44
CA ALA A 47 -1.78 3.10 -6.83
C ALA A 47 -2.45 4.07 -7.81
N ASP A 48 -3.62 4.62 -7.47
CA ASP A 48 -4.31 5.64 -8.26
C ASP A 48 -3.48 6.94 -8.36
N GLU A 49 -2.99 7.45 -7.22
CA GLU A 49 -2.17 8.67 -7.17
C GLU A 49 -0.85 8.53 -7.95
N GLU A 50 -0.23 7.36 -7.88
CA GLU A 50 1.04 7.07 -8.55
C GLU A 50 0.88 6.51 -9.96
N GLN A 51 -0.35 6.39 -10.46
CA GLN A 51 -0.69 5.79 -11.75
C GLN A 51 -0.16 4.35 -11.93
N MET A 52 -0.14 3.57 -10.84
CA MET A 52 0.30 2.19 -10.75
C MET A 52 -0.86 1.18 -10.76
N LEU A 53 -2.11 1.62 -10.93
CA LEU A 53 -3.26 0.73 -11.09
C LEU A 53 -3.10 -0.14 -12.35
N LEU A 54 -3.20 -1.46 -12.16
CA LEU A 54 -3.25 -2.39 -13.29
C LEU A 54 -4.61 -2.24 -14.00
N PRO A 55 -4.65 -2.30 -15.35
CA PRO A 55 -5.92 -2.37 -16.06
C PRO A 55 -6.67 -3.67 -15.70
N ASP A 56 -8.01 -3.59 -15.66
CA ASP A 56 -8.93 -4.73 -15.43
C ASP A 56 -8.74 -5.89 -16.43
#